data_AF-A0A7L3WUE0-F1
#
_entry.id   AF-A0A7L3WUE0-F1
#
_cell.length_a   1.000
_cell.length_b   1.000
_cell.length_c   1.000
_cell.angle_alpha   90.00
_cell.angle_beta   90.00
_cell.angle_gamma   90.00
#
_symmetry.space_group_name_H-M   'P 1'
#
loop_
_entity.id
_entity.type
_entity.pdbx_description
1 polymer ?
#
loop_
_entity_poly.entity_id
_entity_poly.type
_entity_poly.pdbx_seq_one_letter_code
_entity_poly.pdbx_strand_id
1 'polypeptide(L)'
;QACYGILKVPIGSWLCRTCALGVQPKCLLCPKRGGALKPTRSGTKWVHVSCALWIPEVSIGCPEKMEPITKISHIPASRWALSCSLCKECTGTCIQ
;
A
#
# COMPACT_ATOMS: atom_id res chain seq x y z
N GLN A 1 -4.15 -7.91 -13.49
CA GLN A 1 -3.16 -8.94 -13.11
C GLN A 1 -1.84 -8.30 -12.63
N ALA A 2 -1.10 -7.62 -13.52
CA ALA A 2 0.21 -7.04 -13.22
C ALA A 2 0.20 -6.02 -12.06
N CYS A 3 -0.79 -5.13 -12.00
CA CYS A 3 -0.87 -4.07 -10.97
C CYS A 3 -0.95 -4.58 -9.52
N TYR A 4 -1.31 -5.86 -9.29
CA TYR A 4 -1.37 -6.45 -7.95
C TYR A 4 -0.41 -7.64 -7.78
N GLY A 5 0.38 -7.94 -8.81
CA GLY A 5 1.34 -9.05 -8.79
C GLY A 5 0.70 -10.44 -8.77
N ILE A 6 -0.42 -10.60 -9.48
CA ILE A 6 -1.04 -11.92 -9.67
C ILE A 6 -0.23 -12.66 -10.74
N LEU A 7 0.59 -13.64 -10.37
CA LEU A 7 1.48 -14.31 -11.34
C LEU A 7 0.71 -15.17 -12.35
N LYS A 8 -0.35 -15.83 -11.89
CA LYS A 8 -1.27 -16.63 -12.72
C LYS A 8 -2.69 -16.34 -12.27
N VAL A 9 -3.57 -16.01 -13.23
CA VAL A 9 -4.99 -15.86 -12.94
C VAL A 9 -5.55 -17.23 -12.56
N PRO A 10 -6.15 -17.39 -11.35
CA PRO A 10 -6.69 -18.68 -10.95
C PRO A 10 -7.94 -19.02 -11.76
N ILE A 11 -8.20 -20.31 -11.89
CA ILE A 11 -9.48 -20.81 -12.41
C ILE A 11 -10.49 -20.74 -11.27
N GLY A 12 -11.62 -20.06 -11.48
CA GLY A 12 -12.65 -19.84 -10.46
C GLY A 12 -12.49 -18.52 -9.70
N SER A 13 -12.99 -18.48 -8.46
CA SER A 13 -13.00 -17.26 -7.65
C SER A 13 -11.58 -16.88 -7.21
N TRP A 14 -11.27 -15.59 -7.29
CA TRP A 14 -10.05 -15.00 -6.73
C TRP A 14 -10.38 -14.09 -5.55
N LEU A 15 -9.59 -14.19 -4.48
CA LEU A 15 -9.64 -13.27 -3.34
C LEU A 15 -8.35 -12.47 -3.26
N CYS A 16 -8.46 -11.17 -3.01
CA CYS A 16 -7.30 -10.36 -2.66
C CYS A 16 -6.74 -10.77 -1.29
N ARG A 17 -5.53 -10.28 -0.96
CA ARG A 17 -4.84 -10.70 0.26
C ARG A 17 -5.63 -10.40 1.54
N THR A 18 -6.33 -9.26 1.59
CA THR A 18 -7.13 -8.87 2.77
C THR A 18 -8.39 -9.71 2.91
N CYS A 19 -9.09 -10.01 1.81
CA CYS A 19 -10.27 -10.87 1.82
C CYS A 19 -9.92 -12.31 2.22
N ALA A 20 -8.81 -12.86 1.71
CA ALA A 20 -8.36 -14.20 2.06
C ALA A 20 -8.01 -14.35 3.55
N LEU A 21 -7.62 -13.26 4.21
CA LEU A 21 -7.33 -13.23 5.64
C LEU A 21 -8.52 -12.76 6.49
N GLY A 22 -9.63 -12.35 5.89
CA GLY A 22 -10.80 -11.82 6.62
C GLY A 22 -10.54 -10.51 7.36
N VAL A 23 -9.54 -9.72 6.95
CA VAL A 23 -9.16 -8.47 7.63
C VAL A 23 -9.53 -7.22 6.83
N GLN A 24 -9.76 -6.11 7.53
CA GLN A 24 -9.98 -4.79 6.91
C GLN A 24 -8.96 -3.76 7.41
N PRO A 25 -7.67 -3.92 7.04
CA PRO A 25 -6.62 -3.07 7.56
C PRO A 25 -6.69 -1.67 6.94
N LYS A 26 -6.14 -0.69 7.66
CA LYS A 26 -5.93 0.67 7.13
C LYS A 26 -4.60 0.72 6.39
N CYS A 27 -4.55 1.54 5.33
CA CYS A 27 -3.29 1.93 4.72
C CYS A 27 -2.48 2.78 5.71
N LEU A 28 -1.17 2.57 5.80
CA LEU A 28 -0.30 3.44 6.60
C LEU A 28 -0.05 4.82 5.97
N LEU A 29 -0.19 4.93 4.65
CA LEU A 29 0.32 6.08 3.89
C LEU A 29 -0.78 7.06 3.47
N CYS A 30 -2.05 6.74 3.72
CA CYS A 30 -3.17 7.62 3.42
C CYS A 30 -4.37 7.30 4.35
N PRO A 31 -5.34 8.22 4.49
CA PRO A 31 -6.50 8.00 5.37
C PRO A 31 -7.58 7.10 4.76
N LYS A 32 -7.47 6.73 3.48
CA LYS A 32 -8.53 6.01 2.76
C LYS A 32 -8.59 4.53 3.16
N ARG A 33 -9.81 3.99 3.22
CA ARG A 33 -10.10 2.57 3.49
C ARG A 33 -10.41 1.81 2.20
N GLY A 34 -10.39 0.49 2.26
CA GLY A 34 -10.66 -0.39 1.11
C GLY A 34 -9.49 -0.45 0.14
N GLY A 35 -9.76 -0.74 -1.13
CA GLY A 35 -8.75 -0.77 -2.19
C GLY A 35 -7.78 -1.96 -2.13
N ALA A 36 -6.78 -1.94 -3.01
CA ALA A 36 -5.80 -3.01 -3.15
C ALA A 36 -4.63 -2.81 -2.17
N LEU A 37 -4.57 -3.65 -1.13
CA LEU A 37 -3.57 -3.56 -0.06
C LEU A 37 -2.57 -4.73 -0.15
N LYS A 38 -1.31 -4.44 0.17
CA LYS A 38 -0.24 -5.42 0.35
C LYS A 38 0.44 -5.20 1.72
N PRO A 39 0.86 -6.28 2.40
CA PRO A 39 1.47 -6.16 3.70
C PRO A 39 2.91 -5.62 3.61
N THR A 40 3.37 -5.01 4.68
CA THR A 40 4.79 -4.74 4.89
C THR A 40 5.54 -6.02 5.24
N ARG A 41 6.87 -5.98 5.31
CA ARG A 41 7.70 -7.16 5.65
C ARG A 41 7.30 -7.83 6.98
N SER A 42 6.80 -7.09 7.96
CA SER A 42 6.35 -7.66 9.23
C SER A 42 5.00 -8.39 9.17
N GLY A 43 4.23 -8.24 8.08
CA GLY A 43 2.88 -8.79 7.94
C GLY A 43 1.80 -8.07 8.76
N THR A 44 2.18 -7.18 9.68
CA THR A 44 1.27 -6.51 10.62
C THR A 44 0.74 -5.17 10.13
N LYS A 45 1.44 -4.52 9.20
CA LYS A 45 1.02 -3.24 8.62
C LYS A 45 0.75 -3.39 7.12
N TRP A 46 -0.09 -2.51 6.59
CA TRP A 46 -0.63 -2.62 5.24
C TRP A 46 -0.53 -1.29 4.51
N VAL A 47 -0.28 -1.34 3.22
CA VAL A 47 -0.16 -0.16 2.36
C VAL A 47 -0.86 -0.44 1.04
N HIS A 48 -1.55 0.57 0.51
CA HIS A 48 -2.12 0.47 -0.82
C HIS A 48 -1.03 0.31 -1.85
N VAL A 49 -1.24 -0.56 -2.83
CA VAL A 49 -0.28 -0.73 -3.92
C VAL A 49 -0.05 0.59 -4.66
N SER A 50 -1.10 1.39 -4.86
CA SER A 50 -0.97 2.73 -5.45
C SER A 50 -0.12 3.67 -4.59
N CYS A 51 -0.36 3.77 -3.28
CA CYS A 51 0.48 4.59 -2.40
C CYS A 51 1.96 4.18 -2.49
N ALA A 52 2.25 2.88 -2.50
CA ALA A 52 3.61 2.39 -2.61
C ALA A 52 4.27 2.69 -3.96
N LEU A 53 3.50 2.82 -5.04
CA LEU A 53 4.02 3.15 -6.37
C LEU A 53 4.35 4.65 -6.54
N TRP A 54 3.59 5.52 -5.87
CA TRP A 54 3.71 6.97 -6.06
C TRP A 54 4.57 7.69 -5.04
N ILE A 55 4.86 7.07 -3.89
CA ILE A 55 5.75 7.65 -2.88
C ILE A 55 7.19 7.21 -3.19
N PRO A 56 8.09 8.14 -3.60
CA PRO A 56 9.41 7.78 -4.15
C PRO A 56 10.30 6.98 -3.19
N GLU A 57 10.18 7.22 -1.89
CA GLU A 57 11.01 6.57 -0.88
C GLU A 57 10.54 5.13 -0.55
N VAL A 58 9.30 4.79 -0.93
CA VAL A 58 8.74 3.45 -0.73
C VAL A 58 9.22 2.52 -1.84
N SER A 59 9.43 1.25 -1.49
CA SER A 59 9.84 0.24 -2.47
C SER A 59 9.00 -1.03 -2.34
N ILE A 60 8.88 -1.74 -3.45
CA ILE A 60 8.24 -3.06 -3.50
C ILE A 60 9.34 -4.12 -3.57
N GLY A 61 9.38 -5.03 -2.61
CA GLY A 61 10.47 -6.01 -2.48
C GLY A 61 10.60 -6.96 -3.68
N CYS A 62 9.47 -7.47 -4.18
CA CYS A 62 9.40 -8.26 -5.41
C CYS A 62 8.36 -7.61 -6.35
N PRO A 63 8.79 -6.88 -7.40
CA PRO A 63 7.88 -6.20 -8.32
C PRO A 63 6.88 -7.14 -9.02
N GLU A 64 7.29 -8.37 -9.36
CA GLU A 64 6.41 -9.36 -9.98
C GLU A 64 5.23 -9.78 -9.08
N LYS A 65 5.48 -9.86 -7.76
CA LYS A 65 4.47 -10.20 -6.75
C LYS A 65 3.82 -8.95 -6.14
N MET A 66 4.32 -7.77 -6.46
CA MET A 66 3.95 -6.48 -5.87
C MET A 66 4.03 -6.47 -4.32
N GLU A 67 4.91 -7.27 -3.72
CA GLU A 67 5.02 -7.42 -2.26
C GLU A 67 6.41 -7.93 -1.80
N PRO A 68 6.75 -7.78 -0.51
CA PRO A 68 6.11 -6.91 0.48
C PRO A 68 6.38 -5.44 0.18
N ILE A 69 5.60 -4.54 0.80
CA ILE A 69 5.91 -3.11 0.79
C ILE A 69 7.05 -2.84 1.78
N THR A 70 8.05 -2.07 1.36
CA THR A 70 9.32 -1.86 2.08
C THR A 70 9.75 -0.39 2.06
N LYS A 71 10.82 -0.08 2.81
CA LYS A 71 11.44 1.25 2.91
C LYS A 71 10.50 2.39 3.37
N ILE A 72 9.38 2.07 4.01
CA ILE A 72 8.48 3.09 4.60
C ILE A 72 9.20 3.99 5.61
N SER A 73 10.19 3.44 6.35
CA SER A 73 11.02 4.21 7.28
C SER A 73 11.96 5.20 6.61
N HIS A 74 12.11 5.18 5.29
CA HIS A 74 12.93 6.13 4.52
C HIS A 74 12.14 7.37 4.12
N ILE A 75 10.81 7.39 4.32
CA ILE A 75 9.99 8.56 4.03
C ILE A 75 10.38 9.69 5.02
N PRO A 76 10.82 10.86 4.52
CA PRO A 76 11.24 11.95 5.39
C PRO A 76 10.07 12.47 6.25
N ALA A 77 10.37 12.87 7.49
CA ALA A 77 9.39 13.37 8.45
C ALA A 77 8.55 14.54 7.90
N SER A 78 9.14 15.38 7.04
CA SER A 78 8.45 16.51 6.39
C SER A 78 7.23 16.08 5.58
N ARG A 79 7.26 14.92 4.91
CA ARG A 79 6.12 14.41 4.12
C ARG A 79 4.92 14.02 4.99
N TRP A 80 5.17 13.56 6.21
CA TRP A 80 4.13 13.22 7.18
C TRP A 80 3.47 14.47 7.78
N ALA A 81 4.16 15.62 7.72
CA ALA A 81 3.65 16.90 8.21
C ALA A 81 2.79 17.65 7.19
N LEU A 82 2.76 17.20 5.92
CA LEU A 82 2.00 17.86 4.86
C LEU A 82 0.48 17.66 5.03
N SER A 83 -0.29 18.72 4.75
CA SER A 83 -1.74 18.64 4.61
C SER A 83 -2.11 18.34 3.17
N CYS A 84 -2.91 17.30 2.93
CA CYS A 84 -3.36 16.96 1.59
C CYS A 84 -4.27 18.07 1.03
N SER A 85 -3.96 18.58 -0.16
CA SER A 85 -4.76 19.63 -0.79
C SER A 85 -6.19 19.21 -1.13
N LEU A 86 -6.46 17.91 -1.27
CA LEU A 86 -7.77 17.35 -1.62
C LEU A 86 -8.62 17.04 -0.39
N CYS A 87 -8.09 16.31 0.58
CA CYS A 87 -8.86 15.91 1.77
C CYS A 87 -8.64 16.82 2.99
N LYS A 88 -7.68 17.74 2.94
CA LYS A 88 -7.33 18.69 4.02
C LYS A 88 -6.86 18.05 5.33
N GLU A 89 -6.55 16.76 5.32
CA GLU A 89 -6.02 16.04 6.49
C GLU A 89 -4.49 15.99 6.47
N CYS A 90 -3.87 16.05 7.65
CA CYS A 90 -2.44 15.78 7.86
C CYS A 90 -2.20 14.31 8.27
N THR A 91 -2.87 13.38 7.58
CA THR A 91 -2.78 11.94 7.85
C THR A 91 -2.13 11.22 6.68
N GLY A 92 -1.12 10.40 6.96
CA GLY A 92 -0.36 9.69 5.94
C GLY A 92 0.73 10.56 5.33
N THR A 93 1.06 10.33 4.06
CA THR A 93 2.20 10.96 3.38
C THR A 93 1.77 11.52 2.03
N CYS A 94 1.97 12.82 1.84
CA CYS A 94 1.64 13.48 0.57
C CYS A 94 2.75 13.36 -0.47
N ILE A 95 2.35 13.40 -1.73
CA ILE A 95 3.21 13.59 -2.92
C ILE A 95 3.01 15.01 -3.46
N GLN A 96 3.98 15.53 -4.21
CA GLN A 96 3.96 16.87 -4.80
C GLN A 96 4.55 16.82 -6.22
#